data_AF-A0A953P909-F1
#
_entry.id   AF-A0A953P909-F1
#
_cell.length_a   1.000
_cell.length_b   1.000
_cell.length_c   1.000
_cell.angle_alpha   90.00
_cell.angle_beta   90.00
_cell.angle_gamma   90.00
#
_symmetry.space_group_name_H-M   'P 1'
#
loop_
_entity.id
_entity.type
_entity.pdbx_description
1 polymer ?
#
loop_
_entity_poly.entity_id
_entity_poly.type
_entity_poly.pdbx_seq_one_letter_code
_entity_poly.pdbx_strand_id
1 'polypeptide(L)'
;MKKTKTEVTRSAGELAKALGLRAAEGAEMALRSDLNSKIIEVVRRKRVTHAQVARLAGTSRTRVTAMLNRNTRDISTDLMLRVLYALGYTAKIRIQKAA
;
A
#
# COMPACT_ATOMS: atom_id res chain seq x y z
N MET A 1 -33.72 -1.53 19.50
CA MET A 1 -32.67 -1.36 18.48
C MET A 1 -32.38 -2.72 17.85
N LYS A 2 -32.49 -2.87 16.52
CA LYS A 2 -32.12 -4.14 15.84
C LYS A 2 -30.63 -4.40 16.08
N LYS A 3 -30.28 -5.60 16.58
CA LYS A 3 -28.88 -6.01 16.72
C LYS A 3 -28.27 -6.09 15.32
N THR A 4 -27.35 -5.18 15.01
CA THR A 4 -26.55 -5.25 13.78
C THR A 4 -25.67 -6.49 13.86
N LYS A 5 -25.68 -7.33 12.82
CA LYS A 5 -24.78 -8.49 12.73
C LYS A 5 -23.37 -7.95 12.48
N THR A 6 -22.55 -7.92 13.54
CA THR A 6 -21.16 -7.45 13.46
C THR A 6 -20.24 -8.64 13.16
N GLU A 7 -19.44 -8.52 12.12
CA GLU A 7 -18.36 -9.47 11.80
C GLU A 7 -17.02 -8.80 12.09
N VAL A 8 -16.17 -9.47 12.88
CA VAL A 8 -14.86 -8.96 13.27
C VAL A 8 -13.79 -9.76 12.54
N THR A 9 -12.93 -9.08 11.81
CA THR A 9 -11.83 -9.67 11.05
C THR A 9 -10.49 -9.24 11.65
N ARG A 10 -9.52 -10.16 11.67
CA ARG A 10 -8.21 -9.97 12.33
C ARG A 10 -7.03 -9.96 11.34
N SER A 11 -7.30 -10.27 10.08
CA SER A 11 -6.29 -10.25 9.02
C SER A 11 -6.86 -9.66 7.75
N ALA A 12 -5.99 -9.18 6.85
CA ALA A 12 -6.41 -8.70 5.53
C ALA A 12 -7.11 -9.81 4.72
N GLY A 13 -6.73 -11.08 4.91
CA GLY A 13 -7.38 -12.23 4.28
C GLY A 13 -8.80 -12.47 4.81
N GLU A 14 -8.99 -12.41 6.14
CA GLU A 14 -10.33 -12.49 6.74
C GLU A 14 -11.21 -11.33 6.29
N LEU A 15 -10.66 -10.11 6.23
CA LEU A 15 -11.37 -8.93 5.74
C LEU A 15 -11.78 -9.08 4.27
N ALA A 16 -10.86 -9.53 3.41
CA ALA A 16 -11.15 -9.76 2.00
C ALA A 16 -12.29 -10.78 1.82
N LYS A 17 -12.25 -11.88 2.58
CA LYS A 17 -13.31 -12.89 2.58
C LYS A 17 -14.66 -12.33 3.04
N ALA A 18 -14.67 -11.56 4.13
CA ALA A 18 -15.90 -10.92 4.64
C ALA A 18 -16.50 -9.91 3.65
N LEU A 19 -15.65 -9.28 2.82
CA LEU A 19 -16.06 -8.37 1.76
C LEU A 19 -16.41 -9.07 0.44
N GLY A 20 -16.36 -10.42 0.38
CA GLY A 20 -16.68 -11.18 -0.83
C GLY A 20 -15.61 -11.10 -1.93
N LEU A 21 -14.39 -10.72 -1.59
CA LEU A 21 -13.27 -10.63 -2.54
C LEU A 21 -12.63 -12.00 -2.78
N ARG A 22 -12.02 -12.17 -3.95
CA ARG A 22 -11.19 -13.35 -4.25
C ARG A 22 -9.92 -13.31 -3.40
N ALA A 23 -9.40 -14.48 -3.05
CA ALA A 23 -8.16 -14.59 -2.27
C ALA A 23 -6.98 -13.84 -2.92
N ALA A 24 -6.89 -13.86 -4.26
CA ALA A 24 -5.88 -13.13 -5.02
C ALA A 24 -5.99 -11.60 -4.85
N GLU A 25 -7.20 -11.05 -4.85
CA GLU A 25 -7.44 -9.61 -4.65
C GLU A 25 -7.05 -9.20 -3.22
N GLY A 26 -7.43 -10.01 -2.23
CA GLY A 26 -7.02 -9.79 -0.83
C GLY A 26 -5.50 -9.79 -0.65
N ALA A 27 -4.80 -10.74 -1.30
CA ALA A 27 -3.34 -10.82 -1.26
C ALA A 27 -2.69 -9.60 -1.94
N GLU A 28 -3.18 -9.16 -3.10
CA GLU A 28 -2.69 -7.96 -3.78
C GLU A 28 -2.90 -6.71 -2.92
N MET A 29 -4.10 -6.54 -2.36
CA MET A 29 -4.44 -5.40 -1.51
C MET A 29 -3.57 -5.34 -0.26
N ALA A 30 -3.31 -6.49 0.38
CA ALA A 30 -2.42 -6.57 1.54
C ALA A 30 -1.00 -6.12 1.19
N LEU A 31 -0.41 -6.68 0.13
CA LEU A 31 0.93 -6.30 -0.35
C LEU A 31 1.02 -4.80 -0.67
N ARG A 32 0.05 -4.27 -1.41
CA ARG A 32 0.02 -2.84 -1.78
C ARG A 32 -0.16 -1.94 -0.56
N SER A 33 -0.95 -2.37 0.43
CA SER A 33 -1.13 -1.65 1.70
C SER A 33 0.18 -1.59 2.50
N ASP A 34 0.93 -2.69 2.55
CA ASP A 34 2.22 -2.75 3.25
C ASP A 34 3.26 -1.85 2.58
N LEU A 35 3.38 -1.93 1.25
CA LEU A 35 4.25 -1.05 0.47
C LEU A 35 3.91 0.43 0.71
N ASN A 36 2.64 0.79 0.62
CA ASN A 36 2.21 2.17 0.81
C ASN A 36 2.42 2.65 2.25
N SER A 37 2.18 1.79 3.24
CA SER A 37 2.47 2.10 4.65
C SER A 37 3.95 2.36 4.87
N LYS A 38 4.83 1.59 4.20
CA LYS A 38 6.27 1.83 4.25
C LYS A 38 6.68 3.14 3.58
N ILE A 39 6.08 3.49 2.44
CA ILE A 39 6.31 4.79 1.80
C ILE A 39 5.96 5.93 2.76
N ILE A 40 4.76 5.89 3.37
CA ILE A 40 4.30 6.92 4.33
C ILE A 40 5.27 7.03 5.51
N GLU A 41 5.67 5.90 6.09
CA GLU A 41 6.63 5.85 7.21
C GLU A 41 7.96 6.53 6.83
N VAL A 42 8.52 6.16 5.67
CA VAL A 42 9.84 6.63 5.23
C VAL A 42 9.81 8.13 4.90
N VAL A 43 8.76 8.60 4.20
CA VAL A 43 8.59 10.03 3.88
C VAL A 43 8.49 10.86 5.16
N ARG A 44 7.70 10.40 6.14
CA ARG A 44 7.58 11.06 7.45
C ARG A 44 8.91 11.09 8.21
N ARG A 45 9.64 9.96 8.26
CA ARG A 45 10.94 9.89 8.92
C ARG A 45 11.98 10.79 8.28
N LYS A 46 12.05 10.82 6.94
CA LYS A 46 13.05 11.61 6.19
C LYS A 46 12.71 13.10 6.09
N ARG A 47 11.50 13.52 6.47
CA ARG A 47 11.01 14.91 6.38
C ARG A 47 11.19 15.51 4.97
N VAL A 48 11.04 14.69 3.93
CA VAL A 48 11.11 15.12 2.52
C VAL A 48 9.76 15.62 2.04
N THR A 49 9.75 16.63 1.18
CA THR A 49 8.52 17.18 0.60
C THR A 49 7.98 16.25 -0.50
N HIS A 50 6.68 16.35 -0.78
CA HIS A 50 6.06 15.55 -1.85
C HIS A 50 6.72 15.82 -3.22
N ALA A 51 7.15 17.06 -3.45
CA ALA A 51 7.84 17.46 -4.68
C ALA A 51 9.23 16.82 -4.80
N GLN A 52 9.98 16.74 -3.70
CA GLN A 52 11.27 16.05 -3.67
C GLN A 52 11.11 14.56 -3.99
N VAL A 53 10.13 13.89 -3.37
CA VAL A 53 9.84 12.46 -3.64
C VAL A 53 9.44 12.26 -5.10
N ALA A 54 8.56 13.10 -5.63
CA ALA A 54 8.10 13.03 -7.01
C ALA A 54 9.27 13.13 -8.01
N ARG A 55 10.17 14.09 -7.78
CA ARG A 55 11.39 14.29 -8.58
C ARG A 55 12.32 13.08 -8.52
N LEU A 56 12.59 12.56 -7.32
CA LEU A 56 13.49 11.42 -7.14
C LEU A 56 12.93 10.13 -7.76
N ALA A 57 11.61 9.93 -7.69
CA ALA A 57 10.93 8.73 -8.18
C ALA A 57 10.49 8.83 -9.66
N GLY A 58 10.71 9.96 -10.33
CA GLY A 58 10.30 10.17 -11.72
C GLY A 58 8.79 10.06 -11.91
N THR A 59 8.00 10.69 -11.03
CA THR A 59 6.53 10.63 -11.04
C THR A 59 5.91 12.00 -10.74
N SER A 60 4.59 12.12 -10.83
CA SER A 60 3.91 13.38 -10.53
C SER A 60 3.75 13.61 -9.02
N ARG A 61 3.80 14.88 -8.59
CA ARG A 61 3.49 15.27 -7.21
C ARG A 61 2.09 14.79 -6.77
N THR A 62 1.12 14.80 -7.69
CA THR A 62 -0.24 14.33 -7.42
C THR A 62 -0.27 12.85 -7.06
N ARG A 63 0.47 12.00 -7.78
CA ARG A 63 0.59 10.56 -7.44
C ARG A 63 1.23 10.37 -6.05
N VAL A 64 2.25 11.16 -5.71
CA VAL A 64 2.85 11.13 -4.37
C VAL A 64 1.85 11.53 -3.30
N THR A 65 1.12 12.63 -3.47
CA THR A 65 0.07 13.04 -2.54
C THR A 65 -0.99 11.96 -2.37
N ALA A 66 -1.42 11.30 -3.46
CA ALA A 66 -2.39 10.22 -3.40
C ALA A 66 -1.87 9.01 -2.59
N MET A 67 -0.61 8.58 -2.79
CA MET A 67 0.02 7.55 -1.94
C MET A 67 0.01 7.93 -0.46
N LEU A 68 0.40 9.16 -0.15
CA LEU A 68 0.46 9.65 1.23
C LEU A 68 -0.92 9.77 1.89
N ASN A 69 -1.97 9.95 1.09
CA ASN A 69 -3.38 9.91 1.52
C ASN A 69 -4.00 8.51 1.49
N ARG A 70 -3.20 7.44 1.30
CA ARG A 70 -3.66 6.06 1.14
C ARG A 70 -4.61 5.83 -0.04
N ASN A 71 -4.63 6.73 -1.01
CA ASN A 71 -5.35 6.55 -2.26
C ASN A 71 -4.40 5.99 -3.33
N THR A 72 -4.45 4.67 -3.52
CA THR A 72 -3.54 3.93 -4.39
C THR A 72 -4.20 3.33 -5.63
N ARG A 73 -5.47 3.67 -5.90
CA ARG A 73 -6.29 3.08 -6.97
C ARG A 73 -5.58 3.09 -8.34
N ASP A 74 -5.04 4.23 -8.75
CA ASP A 74 -4.38 4.43 -10.06
C ASP A 74 -2.85 4.36 -10.00
N ILE A 75 -2.31 3.74 -8.95
CA ILE A 75 -0.89 3.68 -8.64
C ILE A 75 -0.42 2.24 -8.66
N SER A 76 0.37 1.89 -9.67
CA SER A 76 0.91 0.54 -9.80
C SER A 76 1.85 0.16 -8.65
N THR A 77 1.93 -1.12 -8.35
CA THR A 77 2.90 -1.69 -7.41
C THR A 77 4.34 -1.37 -7.83
N ASP A 78 4.63 -1.39 -9.13
CA ASP A 78 5.95 -1.00 -9.67
C ASP A 78 6.34 0.44 -9.31
N LEU A 79 5.40 1.38 -9.44
CA LEU A 79 5.64 2.77 -9.04
C LEU A 79 5.89 2.88 -7.53
N MET A 80 5.17 2.12 -6.70
CA MET A 80 5.43 2.09 -5.25
C MET A 80 6.85 1.59 -4.93
N LEU A 81 7.30 0.54 -5.61
CA LEU A 81 8.66 0.01 -5.47
C LEU A 81 9.72 1.03 -5.90
N ARG A 82 9.49 1.73 -7.02
CA ARG A 82 10.38 2.80 -7.50
C ARG A 82 10.46 3.98 -6.51
N VAL A 83 9.34 4.34 -5.89
CA VAL A 83 9.30 5.36 -4.84
C VAL A 83 10.10 4.91 -3.61
N LEU A 84 9.96 3.66 -3.17
CA LEU A 84 10.78 3.11 -2.10
C LEU A 84 12.27 3.16 -2.44
N TYR A 85 12.64 2.78 -3.66
CA TYR A 85 14.01 2.83 -4.16
C TYR A 85 14.57 4.27 -4.16
N ALA A 86 13.80 5.23 -4.67
CA ALA A 86 14.11 6.65 -4.63
C ALA A 86 14.27 7.19 -3.20
N LEU A 87 13.57 6.59 -2.24
CA LEU A 87 13.70 6.88 -0.81
C LEU A 87 14.84 6.08 -0.15
N GLY A 88 15.66 5.33 -0.90
CA GLY A 88 16.81 4.58 -0.39
C GLY A 88 16.47 3.23 0.24
N TYR A 89 15.35 2.62 -0.15
CA TYR A 89 14.93 1.29 0.32
C TYR A 89 14.76 0.35 -0.86
N THR A 90 15.29 -0.87 -0.74
CA THR A 90 15.03 -1.95 -1.72
C THR A 90 14.09 -2.98 -1.12
N ALA A 91 13.20 -3.54 -1.94
CA ALA A 91 12.31 -4.60 -1.53
C ALA A 91 13.04 -5.96 -1.59
N LYS A 92 12.96 -6.73 -0.51
CA LYS A 92 13.38 -8.14 -0.50
C LYS A 92 12.14 -9.01 -0.68
N ILE A 93 12.00 -9.62 -1.85
CA ILE A 93 10.85 -10.46 -2.18
C ILE A 93 11.06 -11.86 -1.60
N ARG A 94 10.04 -12.37 -0.89
CA ARG A 94 9.96 -13.76 -0.44
C ARG A 94 8.78 -14.41 -1.14
N ILE A 95 8.99 -15.58 -1.73
CA ILE A 95 7.94 -16.34 -2.42
C ILE A 95 7.50 -17.49 -1.50
N GLN A 96 6.19 -17.70 -1.42
CA GLN A 96 5.57 -18.75 -0.61
C GLN A 96 4.42 -19.38 -1.40
N LYS A 97 4.03 -20.61 -1.04
CA LYS A 97 2.87 -21.27 -1.64
C LYS A 97 1.60 -20.49 -1.29
N ALA A 98 0.75 -20.25 -2.28
CA ALA A 98 -0.59 -19.70 -2.04
C ALA A 98 -1.38 -20.70 -1.18
N ALA A 99 -2.02 -20.18 -0.12
CA ALA A 99 -2.86 -20.94 0.80
C ALA A 99 -4.17 -21.38 0.13
#